data_AF-A0A416L7W1-F1
#
_entry.id   AF-A0A416L7W1-F1
#
_cell.length_a   1.000
_cell.length_b   1.000
_cell.length_c   1.000
_cell.angle_alpha   90.00
_cell.angle_beta   90.00
_cell.angle_gamma   90.00
#
_symmetry.space_group_name_H-M   'P 1'
#
loop_
_entity.id
_entity.type
_entity.pdbx_description
1 polymer ?
#
loop_
_entity_poly.entity_id
_entity_poly.type
_entity_poly.pdbx_seq_one_letter_code
_entity_poly.pdbx_strand_id
1 'polypeptide(L)'
;MVECISTLEKVRRDMDDNIYNFTKDGECTGCGSCCSNLLPMNGKEIKEIRRYIRKHDIKECRRMFPAVKQPLDMTCPFLDISKGKDKCRIYPVRPFVCREFICDNEQRAKVKREELRKNRRIVDVRREFFESN
;
A
#
# COMPACT_ATOMS: atom_id res chain seq x y z
N MET A 1 4.38 3.18 38.13
CA MET A 1 3.60 4.36 37.71
C MET A 1 4.37 5.32 36.80
N VAL A 2 5.68 5.54 37.01
CA VAL A 2 6.50 6.46 36.19
C VAL A 2 6.64 6.01 34.73
N GLU A 3 6.80 4.71 34.47
CA GLU A 3 6.91 4.17 33.11
C GLU A 3 5.65 4.40 32.26
N CYS A 4 4.45 4.21 32.84
CA CYS A 4 3.19 4.38 32.13
C CYS A 4 2.95 5.83 31.68
N ILE A 5 3.37 6.81 32.49
CA ILE A 5 3.27 8.24 32.17
C ILE A 5 4.18 8.56 30.97
N SER A 6 5.42 8.06 30.98
CA SER A 6 6.37 8.28 29.89
C SER A 6 5.90 7.67 28.55
N THR A 7 5.24 6.51 28.60
CA THR A 7 4.66 5.86 27.40
C THR A 7 3.48 6.65 26.86
N LEU A 8 2.59 7.14 27.72
CA LEU A 8 1.42 7.94 27.30
C LEU A 8 1.83 9.30 26.73
N GLU A 9 2.84 9.96 27.31
CA GLU A 9 3.39 11.21 26.77
C GLU A 9 4.09 11.02 25.43
N LYS A 10 4.72 9.86 25.22
CA LYS A 10 5.28 9.49 23.92
C LYS A 10 4.16 9.28 22.90
N VAL A 11 3.13 8.50 23.23
CA VAL A 11 1.97 8.28 22.34
C VAL A 11 1.28 9.60 21.98
N ARG A 12 1.09 10.52 22.95
CA ARG A 12 0.50 11.84 22.69
C ARG A 12 1.34 12.66 21.71
N ARG A 13 2.67 12.70 21.91
CA ARG A 13 3.59 13.37 20.97
C ARG A 13 3.59 12.73 19.59
N ASP A 14 3.65 11.41 19.51
CA ASP A 14 3.60 10.67 18.24
C ASP A 14 2.28 10.94 17.49
N MET A 15 1.16 11.11 18.22
CA MET A 15 -0.13 11.54 17.66
C MET A 15 -0.11 13.00 17.17
N ASP A 16 0.45 13.92 17.96
CA ASP A 16 0.57 15.34 17.62
C ASP A 16 1.49 15.54 16.39
N ASP A 17 2.57 14.76 16.30
CA ASP A 17 3.52 14.78 15.20
C ASP A 17 3.08 13.92 13.99
N ASN A 18 1.96 13.18 14.14
CA ASN A 18 1.43 12.23 13.16
C ASN A 18 2.46 11.16 12.72
N ILE A 19 3.35 10.77 13.63
CA ILE A 19 4.41 9.79 13.40
C ILE A 19 3.93 8.43 13.92
N TYR A 20 3.39 7.60 13.03
CA TYR A 20 3.06 6.21 13.32
C TYR A 20 3.88 5.26 12.45
N ASN A 21 4.33 4.16 13.05
CA ASN A 21 5.05 3.08 12.37
C ASN A 21 4.36 1.73 12.63
N PHE A 22 3.66 1.22 11.62
CA PHE A 22 3.01 -0.10 11.63
C PHE A 22 3.83 -1.17 10.88
N THR A 23 5.11 -0.90 10.64
CA THR A 23 6.06 -1.90 10.14
C THR A 23 6.56 -2.79 11.27
N LYS A 24 7.03 -3.97 10.90
CA LYS A 24 7.81 -4.82 11.80
C LYS A 24 9.20 -4.93 11.18
N ASP A 25 10.22 -4.47 11.90
CA ASP A 25 11.61 -4.46 11.44
C ASP A 25 11.82 -3.72 10.09
N GLY A 26 11.03 -2.67 9.85
CA GLY A 26 11.04 -1.91 8.58
C GLY A 26 10.28 -2.59 7.44
N GLU A 27 9.65 -3.75 7.67
CA GLU A 27 8.89 -4.48 6.66
C GLU A 27 7.37 -4.28 6.80
N CYS A 28 6.69 -4.35 5.65
CA CYS A 28 5.23 -4.32 5.60
C CYS A 28 4.64 -5.55 6.31
N THR A 29 3.83 -5.31 7.34
CA THR A 29 3.11 -6.34 8.11
C THR A 29 1.89 -6.93 7.38
N GLY A 30 1.52 -6.37 6.23
CA GLY A 30 0.31 -6.78 5.51
C GLY A 30 -0.99 -6.38 6.21
N CYS A 31 -1.00 -5.27 6.97
CA CYS A 31 -2.21 -4.75 7.60
C CYS A 31 -3.26 -4.27 6.58
N GLY A 32 -2.80 -3.81 5.40
CA GLY A 32 -3.66 -3.34 4.31
C GLY A 32 -3.98 -1.84 4.34
N SER A 33 -3.63 -1.11 5.41
CA SER A 33 -4.04 0.30 5.60
C SER A 33 -3.52 1.26 4.52
N CYS A 34 -2.37 0.98 3.89
CA CYS A 34 -1.81 1.79 2.80
C CYS A 34 -2.11 1.23 1.39
N CYS A 35 -2.80 0.08 1.30
CA CYS A 35 -3.03 -0.61 0.03
C CYS A 35 -4.21 0.00 -0.73
N SER A 36 -3.94 1.06 -1.51
CA SER A 36 -4.93 1.81 -2.30
C SER A 36 -5.02 1.38 -3.77
N ASN A 37 -6.18 1.59 -4.39
CA ASN A 37 -6.40 1.45 -5.83
C ASN A 37 -5.82 2.62 -6.65
N LEU A 38 -5.42 3.73 -6.02
CA LEU A 38 -4.79 4.86 -6.69
C LEU A 38 -3.34 4.99 -6.24
N LEU A 39 -2.40 4.74 -7.16
CA LEU A 39 -0.97 4.74 -6.85
C LEU A 39 -0.16 5.50 -7.91
N PRO A 40 0.84 6.32 -7.51
CA PRO A 40 1.78 6.92 -8.44
C PRO A 40 2.77 5.88 -8.97
N MET A 41 2.72 5.63 -10.28
CA MET A 41 3.65 4.70 -10.95
C MET A 41 4.21 5.30 -12.24
N ASN A 42 5.39 4.84 -12.62
CA ASN A 42 5.98 5.10 -13.92
C ASN A 42 5.76 3.92 -14.89
N GLY A 43 6.04 4.13 -16.18
CA GLY A 43 5.83 3.11 -17.20
C GLY A 43 6.70 1.85 -17.05
N LYS A 44 7.86 1.94 -16.40
CA LYS A 44 8.74 0.76 -16.17
C LYS A 44 8.10 -0.16 -15.13
N GLU A 45 7.60 0.39 -14.03
CA GLU A 45 6.91 -0.36 -12.98
C GLU A 45 5.64 -1.03 -13.51
N ILE A 46 4.84 -0.32 -14.32
CA ILE A 46 3.65 -0.90 -14.95
C ILE A 46 4.01 -2.10 -15.82
N LYS A 47 5.06 -2.00 -16.65
CA LYS A 47 5.53 -3.10 -17.51
C LYS A 47 6.02 -4.30 -16.69
N GLU A 48 6.74 -4.05 -15.60
CA GLU A 48 7.23 -5.07 -14.70
C GLU A 48 6.09 -5.83 -14.00
N ILE A 49 5.12 -5.10 -13.44
CA ILE A 49 3.93 -5.67 -12.82
C ILE A 49 3.12 -6.49 -13.84
N ARG A 50 2.90 -5.98 -15.07
CA ARG A 50 2.24 -6.73 -16.15
C ARG A 50 2.97 -8.04 -16.49
N ARG A 51 4.31 -8.03 -16.51
CA ARG A 51 5.11 -9.25 -16.74
C ARG A 51 4.92 -10.25 -15.60
N TYR A 52 4.96 -9.77 -14.37
CA TYR A 52 4.78 -10.60 -13.18
C TYR A 52 3.38 -11.23 -13.11
N ILE A 53 2.33 -10.45 -13.38
CA ILE A 53 0.94 -10.94 -13.42
C ILE A 53 0.80 -12.10 -14.41
N ARG A 54 1.31 -11.94 -15.64
CA ARG A 54 1.25 -12.99 -16.66
C ARG A 54 2.04 -14.24 -16.27
N LYS A 55 3.24 -14.07 -15.71
CA LYS A 55 4.12 -15.17 -15.31
C LYS A 55 3.54 -16.01 -14.16
N HIS A 56 2.82 -15.37 -13.24
CA HIS A 56 2.34 -15.99 -12.00
C HIS A 56 0.82 -16.18 -11.95
N ASP A 57 0.12 -15.94 -13.08
CA ASP A 57 -1.34 -15.98 -13.21
C ASP A 57 -2.09 -15.24 -12.09
N ILE A 58 -1.62 -14.02 -11.76
CA ILE A 58 -2.20 -13.24 -10.67
C ILE A 58 -3.61 -12.76 -11.06
N LYS A 59 -4.61 -13.15 -10.28
CA LYS A 59 -5.99 -12.67 -10.43
C LYS A 59 -6.29 -11.47 -9.53
N GLU A 60 -7.27 -10.67 -9.94
CA GLU A 60 -7.81 -9.56 -9.16
C GLU A 60 -8.41 -10.04 -7.83
N CYS A 61 -8.15 -9.31 -6.74
CA CYS A 61 -8.87 -9.47 -5.48
C CYS A 61 -10.05 -8.49 -5.44
N ARG A 62 -11.28 -9.01 -5.59
CA ARG A 62 -12.51 -8.24 -5.42
C ARG A 62 -13.09 -8.46 -4.03
N ARG A 63 -13.54 -7.37 -3.40
CA ARG A 63 -14.32 -7.46 -2.16
C ARG A 63 -15.79 -7.45 -2.54
N MET A 64 -16.55 -8.37 -1.97
CA MET A 64 -17.99 -8.32 -2.06
C MET A 64 -18.54 -7.42 -0.96
N PHE A 65 -19.43 -6.52 -1.36
CA PHE A 65 -20.20 -5.68 -0.45
C PHE A 65 -21.68 -6.01 -0.66
N PRO A 66 -22.23 -7.03 0.04
CA PRO A 66 -23.56 -7.57 -0.26
C PRO A 66 -24.69 -6.55 -0.16
N ALA A 67 -24.51 -5.51 0.67
CA ALA A 67 -25.50 -4.47 0.91
C ALA A 67 -25.44 -3.29 -0.09
N VAL A 68 -24.47 -3.26 -1.01
CA VAL A 68 -24.25 -2.11 -1.91
C VAL A 68 -24.37 -2.57 -3.36
N LYS A 69 -25.30 -1.98 -4.12
CA LYS A 69 -25.52 -2.33 -5.54
C LYS A 69 -24.31 -2.02 -6.44
N GLN A 70 -23.56 -0.97 -6.13
CA GLN A 70 -22.37 -0.53 -6.87
C GLN A 70 -21.29 -0.05 -5.89
N PRO A 71 -20.56 -0.97 -5.25
CA PRO A 71 -19.55 -0.59 -4.29
C PRO A 71 -18.34 0.02 -5.00
N LEU A 72 -17.91 1.19 -4.51
CA LEU A 72 -16.63 1.76 -4.89
C LEU A 72 -15.51 1.08 -4.08
N ASP A 73 -14.87 0.07 -4.66
CA ASP A 73 -13.72 -0.61 -4.02
C ASP A 73 -12.41 0.15 -4.27
N MET A 74 -12.05 1.05 -3.35
CA MET A 74 -10.77 1.78 -3.37
C MET A 74 -9.59 0.98 -2.83
N THR A 75 -9.79 -0.28 -2.43
CA THR A 75 -8.71 -1.13 -1.93
C THR A 75 -7.90 -1.67 -3.11
N CYS A 76 -6.57 -1.75 -2.94
CA CYS A 76 -5.67 -2.27 -3.96
C CYS A 76 -6.11 -3.68 -4.44
N PRO A 77 -6.23 -3.93 -5.75
CA PRO A 77 -6.70 -5.22 -6.29
C PRO A 77 -5.70 -6.37 -6.09
N PHE A 78 -4.48 -6.09 -5.62
CA PHE A 78 -3.49 -7.12 -5.29
C PHE A 78 -3.47 -7.52 -3.81
N LEU A 79 -4.25 -6.85 -2.95
CA LEU A 79 -4.33 -7.18 -1.53
C LEU A 79 -5.33 -8.31 -1.26
N ASP A 80 -4.82 -9.48 -0.94
CA ASP A 80 -5.58 -10.66 -0.56
C ASP A 80 -5.79 -10.72 0.95
N ILE A 81 -6.90 -10.11 1.41
CA ILE A 81 -7.26 -10.07 2.83
C ILE A 81 -7.71 -11.42 3.40
N SER A 82 -7.96 -12.43 2.54
CA SER A 82 -8.33 -13.77 2.99
C SER A 82 -7.15 -14.54 3.58
N LYS A 83 -5.92 -14.11 3.29
CA LYS A 83 -4.70 -14.75 3.80
C LYS A 83 -4.28 -14.15 5.14
N GLY A 84 -3.77 -14.99 6.04
CA GLY A 84 -3.16 -14.53 7.31
C GLY A 84 -1.80 -13.83 7.11
N LYS A 85 -1.02 -14.27 6.12
CA LYS A 85 0.30 -13.74 5.73
C LYS A 85 0.40 -13.59 4.21
N ASP A 86 1.44 -12.91 3.70
CA ASP A 86 1.72 -12.79 2.27
C ASP A 86 0.53 -12.22 1.46
N LYS A 87 -0.16 -11.24 2.06
CA LYS A 87 -1.40 -10.68 1.51
C LYS A 87 -1.21 -9.93 0.20
N CYS A 88 -0.03 -9.37 -0.07
CA CYS A 88 0.20 -8.68 -1.34
C CYS A 88 0.62 -9.67 -2.43
N ARG A 89 -0.25 -9.90 -3.42
CA ARG A 89 -0.01 -10.84 -4.53
C ARG A 89 1.16 -10.45 -5.45
N ILE A 90 1.60 -9.19 -5.40
CA ILE A 90 2.73 -8.67 -6.18
C ILE A 90 3.88 -8.18 -5.30
N TYR A 91 4.02 -8.68 -4.07
CA TYR A 91 5.01 -8.21 -3.10
C TYR A 91 6.44 -8.02 -3.69
N PRO A 92 6.98 -8.95 -4.51
CA PRO A 92 8.33 -8.83 -5.07
C PRO A 92 8.49 -7.70 -6.10
N VAL A 93 7.41 -7.31 -6.77
CA VAL A 93 7.41 -6.28 -7.84
C VAL A 93 6.55 -5.06 -7.46
N ARG A 94 6.38 -4.82 -6.14
CA ARG A 94 5.66 -3.65 -5.63
C ARG A 94 6.21 -2.38 -6.26
N PRO A 95 5.38 -1.42 -6.69
CA PRO A 95 5.87 -0.14 -7.20
C PRO A 95 6.65 0.60 -6.11
N PHE A 96 7.52 1.53 -6.51
CA PHE A 96 8.37 2.31 -5.59
C PHE A 96 7.57 2.93 -4.45
N VAL A 97 6.42 3.52 -4.73
CA VAL A 97 5.56 4.08 -3.68
C VAL A 97 5.20 3.03 -2.62
N CYS A 98 4.91 1.79 -2.98
CA CYS A 98 4.59 0.74 -2.01
C CYS A 98 5.82 0.15 -1.29
N ARG A 99 7.04 0.40 -1.79
CA ARG A 99 8.30 -0.01 -1.16
C ARG A 99 8.82 1.04 -0.21
N GLU A 100 8.71 2.31 -0.57
CA GLU A 100 9.15 3.45 0.26
C GLU A 100 8.06 3.94 1.21
N PHE A 101 6.80 3.87 0.81
CA PHE A 101 5.63 4.21 1.64
C PHE A 101 5.13 2.92 2.25
N ILE A 102 5.96 2.33 3.09
CA ILE A 102 5.50 1.34 4.06
C ILE A 102 4.65 2.11 5.09
N CYS A 103 3.89 1.44 5.95
CA CYS A 103 3.07 2.08 6.98
C CYS A 103 3.89 2.77 8.09
N ASP A 104 4.96 3.47 7.71
CA ASP A 104 5.88 4.26 8.49
C ASP A 104 5.80 5.71 7.99
N ASN A 105 5.18 6.57 8.81
CA ASN A 105 5.06 7.99 8.49
C ASN A 105 6.38 8.76 8.63
N GLU A 106 7.34 8.27 9.40
CA GLU A 106 8.66 8.88 9.53
C GLU A 106 9.46 8.66 8.23
N GLN A 107 9.47 7.43 7.70
CA GLN A 107 10.02 7.16 6.38
C GLN A 107 9.31 7.97 5.30
N ARG A 108 7.98 8.06 5.35
CA ARG A 108 7.19 8.91 4.46
C ARG A 108 7.64 10.37 4.48
N ALA A 109 7.96 10.92 5.65
CA ALA A 109 8.43 12.29 5.80
C ALA A 109 9.85 12.48 5.24
N LYS A 110 10.69 11.44 5.28
CA LYS A 110 12.06 11.44 4.73
C LYS A 110 12.10 11.29 3.21
N VAL A 111 11.13 10.61 2.59
CA VAL A 111 11.07 10.51 1.13
C VAL A 111 10.76 11.89 0.53
N LYS A 112 11.68 12.40 -0.29
CA LYS A 112 11.49 13.68 -1.00
C LYS A 112 10.25 13.59 -1.89
N ARG A 113 9.24 14.42 -1.60
CA ARG A 113 7.99 14.52 -2.40
C ARG A 113 8.24 14.70 -3.90
N GLU A 114 9.34 15.36 -4.26
CA GLU A 114 9.78 15.54 -5.64
C GLU A 114 10.11 14.22 -6.34
N GLU A 115 10.74 13.26 -5.68
CA GLU A 115 11.09 11.97 -6.31
C GLU A 115 9.90 11.05 -6.51
N LEU A 116 8.83 11.25 -5.74
CA LEU A 116 7.55 10.57 -5.96
C LEU A 116 6.75 11.17 -7.10
N ARG A 117 7.00 12.43 -7.44
CA ARG A 117 6.33 13.13 -8.53
C ARG A 117 7.08 12.96 -9.85
N LYS A 118 8.39 12.76 -9.80
CA LYS A 118 9.24 12.64 -10.99
C LYS A 118 8.85 11.44 -11.85
N ASN A 119 8.39 11.72 -13.07
CA ASN A 119 8.06 10.73 -14.11
C ASN A 119 6.98 9.69 -13.71
N ARG A 120 6.09 10.05 -12.77
CA ARG A 120 5.03 9.17 -12.26
C ARG A 120 3.66 9.80 -12.50
N ARG A 121 2.67 8.99 -12.87
CA ARG A 121 1.27 9.41 -12.96
C ARG A 121 0.44 8.67 -11.92
N ILE A 122 -0.68 9.26 -11.51
CA ILE A 122 -1.68 8.51 -10.74
C ILE A 122 -2.27 7.44 -11.65
N VAL A 123 -2.22 6.19 -11.18
CA VAL A 123 -2.73 5.01 -11.86
C VAL A 123 -3.89 4.44 -11.05
N ASP A 124 -5.03 4.24 -11.69
CA ASP A 124 -6.05 3.31 -11.21
C ASP A 124 -5.55 1.89 -11.43
N VAL A 125 -5.14 1.24 -10.34
CA VAL A 125 -4.45 -0.04 -10.36
C VAL A 125 -5.36 -1.13 -10.95
N ARG A 126 -6.62 -1.18 -10.54
CA ARG A 126 -7.58 -2.17 -11.02
C ARG A 126 -7.82 -2.01 -12.51
N ARG A 127 -8.13 -0.80 -12.94
CA ARG A 127 -8.39 -0.51 -14.35
C ARG A 127 -7.17 -0.81 -15.22
N GLU A 128 -5.98 -0.40 -14.79
CA GLU A 128 -4.73 -0.57 -15.55
C GLU A 128 -4.34 -2.04 -15.75
N PHE A 129 -4.55 -2.89 -14.74
CA PHE A 129 -4.02 -4.27 -14.77
C PHE A 129 -5.07 -5.35 -15.04
N PHE A 130 -6.37 -5.08 -14.86
CA PHE A 130 -7.41 -6.10 -14.95
C PHE A 130 -8.60 -5.73 -15.86
N GLU A 131 -8.80 -4.46 -16.22
CA GLU A 131 -9.91 -4.03 -17.08
C GLU A 131 -9.45 -3.54 -18.46
N SER A 132 -8.16 -3.28 -18.62
CA SER A 132 -7.59 -2.85 -19.90
C SER A 132 -7.31 -4.08 -20.76
N ASN A 133 -8.20 -4.35 -21.73
CA ASN A 133 -8.00 -5.30 -22.84
C ASN A 133 -6.67 -5.10 -23.54
#